data_AF-A0AAZ3PLC5-F1
#
_entry.id   AF-A0AAZ3PLC5-F1
#
_cell.length_a   1.000
_cell.length_b   1.000
_cell.length_c   1.000
_cell.angle_alpha   90.00
_cell.angle_beta   90.00
_cell.angle_gamma   90.00
#
_symmetry.space_group_name_H-M   'P 1'
#
loop_
_entity.id
_entity.type
_entity.pdbx_description
1 polymer ?
#
loop_
_entity_poly.entity_id
_entity_poly.type
_entity_poly.pdbx_seq_one_letter_code
_entity_poly.pdbx_strand_id
1 'polypeptide(L)'
;MDQSRESHTAKMEDTERSNTEKSSKQKVDLQSLPTRAYLDQTVVPVLLQGLSVLAKERPHNPIEFLAAHLHQNQFQYEDRI
;
A
#
# COMPACT_ATOMS: atom_id res chain seq x y z
N MET A 1 -12.04 36.98 -45.72
CA MET A 1 -12.30 36.57 -44.32
C MET A 1 -13.19 35.34 -44.34
N ASP A 2 -12.60 34.16 -44.44
CA ASP A 2 -13.01 33.01 -43.63
C ASP A 2 -11.77 32.13 -43.55
N GLN A 3 -11.37 31.88 -42.31
CA GLN A 3 -10.03 31.53 -41.88
C GLN A 3 -10.21 30.30 -41.02
N SER A 4 -9.88 29.11 -41.53
CA SER A 4 -9.60 27.88 -40.76
C SER A 4 -9.38 26.71 -41.72
N ARG A 5 -8.37 25.84 -41.60
CA ARG A 5 -7.11 25.83 -40.86
C ARG A 5 -6.34 24.60 -41.38
N GLU A 6 -5.02 24.75 -41.42
CA GLU A 6 -3.99 23.84 -41.92
C GLU A 6 -4.04 22.40 -41.37
N SER A 7 -3.48 21.50 -42.19
CA SER A 7 -2.86 20.21 -41.87
C SER A 7 -2.01 20.24 -40.59
N HIS A 8 -1.85 19.11 -39.87
CA HIS A 8 -0.55 18.61 -39.36
C HIS A 8 -0.70 17.30 -38.54
N THR A 9 -0.12 16.24 -39.10
CA THR A 9 0.68 15.16 -38.49
C THR A 9 0.66 14.88 -36.98
N ALA A 10 0.50 13.58 -36.68
CA ALA A 10 1.22 12.79 -35.65
C ALA A 10 1.12 13.21 -34.17
N LYS A 11 0.50 12.33 -33.36
CA LYS A 11 1.17 11.86 -32.13
C LYS A 11 0.64 10.50 -31.66
N MET A 12 1.49 9.50 -31.86
CA MET A 12 1.53 8.27 -31.09
C MET A 12 2.09 8.59 -29.68
N GLU A 13 1.80 7.73 -28.70
CA GLU A 13 2.45 7.58 -27.39
C GLU A 13 2.16 8.59 -26.26
N ASP A 14 1.46 8.07 -25.24
CA ASP A 14 1.83 8.14 -23.83
C ASP A 14 1.50 6.74 -23.26
N THR A 15 2.38 5.76 -23.45
CA THR A 15 3.56 5.47 -22.61
C THR A 15 3.18 5.35 -21.14
N GLU A 16 3.10 4.09 -20.71
CA GLU A 16 3.58 3.67 -19.39
C GLU A 16 2.85 4.29 -18.18
N ARG A 17 1.62 3.83 -17.93
CA ARG A 17 1.21 3.67 -16.52
C ARG A 17 1.96 2.50 -15.93
N SER A 18 3.19 2.82 -15.55
CA SER A 18 3.93 2.32 -14.41
C SER A 18 3.72 0.83 -14.18
N ASN A 19 4.56 0.06 -14.87
CA ASN A 19 5.34 -1.01 -14.29
C ASN A 19 5.39 -0.95 -12.75
N THR A 20 4.37 -1.45 -12.05
CA THR A 20 4.59 -1.97 -10.70
C THR A 20 5.17 -3.34 -10.91
N GLU A 21 6.46 -3.29 -11.18
CA GLU A 21 7.45 -4.33 -11.11
C GLU A 21 6.86 -5.55 -10.42
N LYS A 22 6.79 -6.65 -11.17
CA LYS A 22 6.89 -7.98 -10.59
C LYS A 22 8.27 -8.01 -9.93
N SER A 23 8.41 -7.36 -8.77
CA SER A 23 9.55 -7.49 -7.89
C SER A 23 9.52 -8.96 -7.55
N SER A 24 10.39 -9.73 -8.22
CA SER A 24 10.77 -11.06 -7.81
C SER A 24 10.97 -10.97 -6.32
N LYS A 25 10.02 -11.51 -5.54
CA LYS A 25 10.02 -11.46 -4.08
C LYS A 25 11.23 -12.26 -3.64
N GLN A 26 12.39 -11.62 -3.61
CA GLN A 26 13.55 -12.13 -2.93
C GLN A 26 13.08 -12.22 -1.50
N LYS A 27 12.85 -13.45 -1.04
CA LYS A 27 12.40 -13.72 0.33
C LYS A 27 13.36 -12.99 1.27
N VAL A 28 12.88 -11.91 1.88
CA VAL A 28 13.67 -11.13 2.81
C VAL A 28 13.82 -11.97 4.07
N ASP A 29 15.06 -12.17 4.53
CA ASP A 29 15.29 -12.82 5.82
C ASP A 29 14.95 -11.85 6.95
N LEU A 30 13.70 -11.94 7.42
CA LEU A 30 13.16 -11.08 8.47
C LEU A 30 14.00 -11.07 9.76
N GLN A 31 14.69 -12.18 10.07
CA GLN A 31 15.46 -12.29 11.31
C GLN A 31 16.76 -11.47 11.28
N SER A 32 17.25 -11.16 10.08
CA SER A 32 18.47 -10.35 9.88
C SER A 32 18.20 -8.85 9.87
N LEU A 33 16.94 -8.43 9.79
CA LEU A 33 16.59 -7.03 9.60
C LEU A 33 16.85 -6.20 10.87
N PRO A 34 17.32 -4.94 10.72
CA PRO A 34 17.26 -3.97 11.80
C PRO A 34 15.83 -3.83 12.32
N THR A 35 15.66 -3.60 13.63
CA THR A 35 14.34 -3.58 14.29
C THR A 35 13.31 -2.71 13.58
N ARG A 36 13.70 -1.52 13.13
CA ARG A 36 12.78 -0.62 12.41
C ARG A 36 12.28 -1.24 11.10
N ALA A 37 13.18 -1.81 10.30
CA ALA A 37 12.83 -2.45 9.04
C ALA A 37 11.94 -3.67 9.25
N TYR A 38 12.22 -4.48 10.28
CA TYR A 38 11.36 -5.61 10.65
C TYR A 38 9.93 -5.15 10.96
N LEU A 39 9.77 -4.12 11.79
CA LEU A 39 8.45 -3.61 12.16
C LEU A 39 7.73 -2.98 10.95
N ASP A 40 8.46 -2.20 10.15
CA ASP A 40 7.94 -1.52 8.96
C ASP A 40 7.40 -2.52 7.92
N GLN A 41 8.03 -3.69 7.79
CA GLN A 41 7.59 -4.74 6.86
C GLN A 41 6.49 -5.64 7.43
N THR A 42 6.51 -5.91 8.74
CA THR A 42 5.62 -6.94 9.33
C THR A 42 4.31 -6.39 9.85
N VAL A 43 4.34 -5.36 10.71
CA VAL A 43 3.17 -5.00 11.53
C VAL A 43 2.76 -3.54 11.40
N VAL A 44 3.66 -2.64 11.04
CA VAL A 44 3.37 -1.19 10.98
C VAL A 44 2.20 -0.87 10.03
N PRO A 45 2.10 -1.43 8.81
CA PRO A 45 1.01 -1.08 7.90
C PRO A 45 -0.37 -1.37 8.49
N VAL A 46 -0.57 -2.57 9.05
CA VAL A 46 -1.84 -2.98 9.65
C VAL A 46 -2.11 -2.23 10.97
N LEU A 47 -1.08 -1.94 11.76
CA LEU A 47 -1.21 -1.16 12.99
C LEU A 47 -1.62 0.28 12.70
N LEU A 48 -1.05 0.94 11.70
CA LEU A 48 -1.43 2.31 11.32
C LEU A 48 -2.89 2.37 10.87
N GLN A 49 -3.34 1.40 10.07
CA GLN A 49 -4.75 1.31 9.69
C GLN A 49 -5.65 1.07 10.92
N GLY A 50 -5.33 0.08 11.74
CA GLY A 50 -6.12 -0.28 12.92
C GLY A 50 -6.21 0.86 13.94
N LEU A 51 -5.11 1.57 14.18
CA LEU A 51 -5.07 2.74 15.06
C LEU A 51 -5.89 3.91 14.50
N SER A 52 -5.92 4.09 13.18
CA SER A 52 -6.75 5.12 12.54
C SER A 52 -8.26 4.85 12.75
N VAL A 53 -8.68 3.60 12.62
CA VAL A 53 -10.08 3.19 12.89
C VAL A 53 -10.39 3.29 14.39
N LEU A 54 -9.50 2.80 15.25
CA LEU A 54 -9.66 2.88 16.70
C LEU A 54 -9.83 4.33 17.19
N ALA A 55 -9.01 5.25 16.69
CA ALA A 55 -9.07 6.66 17.06
C ALA A 55 -10.38 7.34 16.65
N LYS A 56 -10.99 6.86 15.55
CA LYS A 56 -12.29 7.32 15.06
C LYS A 56 -13.46 6.78 15.88
N GLU A 57 -13.46 5.48 16.18
CA GLU A 57 -14.60 4.82 16.84
C GLU A 57 -14.58 4.95 18.37
N ARG A 58 -13.38 5.05 18.96
CA ARG A 58 -13.18 5.16 20.43
C ARG A 58 -14.03 4.17 21.25
N PRO A 59 -13.94 2.86 20.97
CA PRO A 59 -14.72 1.84 21.67
C PRO A 59 -14.34 1.75 23.15
N HIS A 60 -15.25 1.23 23.98
CA HIS A 60 -15.04 1.04 25.42
C HIS A 60 -13.84 0.14 25.75
N ASN A 61 -13.60 -0.89 24.92
CA ASN A 61 -12.48 -1.83 25.05
C ASN A 61 -11.49 -1.66 23.89
N PRO A 62 -10.60 -0.64 23.91
CA PRO A 62 -9.76 -0.29 22.77
C PRO A 62 -8.75 -1.37 22.39
N ILE A 63 -8.23 -2.12 23.37
CA ILE A 63 -7.25 -3.18 23.13
C ILE A 63 -7.90 -4.37 22.43
N GLU A 64 -9.06 -4.82 22.93
CA GLU A 64 -9.82 -5.93 22.34
C GLU A 64 -10.25 -5.61 20.91
N PHE A 65 -10.73 -4.37 20.69
CA PHE A 65 -11.08 -3.89 19.36
C PHE A 65 -9.89 -3.94 18.39
N LEU A 66 -8.73 -3.41 18.80
CA LEU A 66 -7.55 -3.41 17.95
C LEU A 66 -7.08 -4.84 17.66
N ALA A 67 -7.05 -5.72 18.68
CA ALA A 67 -6.69 -7.12 18.49
C ALA A 67 -7.63 -7.82 17.49
N ALA A 68 -8.94 -7.59 17.58
CA ALA A 68 -9.90 -8.11 16.62
C ALA A 68 -9.64 -7.57 15.20
N HIS A 69 -9.33 -6.28 15.07
CA HIS A 69 -8.97 -5.66 13.79
C HIS A 69 -7.73 -6.32 13.17
N LEU A 70 -6.69 -6.59 13.98
CA LEU A 70 -5.47 -7.24 13.50
C LEU A 70 -5.76 -8.67 13.01
N HIS A 71 -6.52 -9.47 13.76
CA HIS A 71 -6.86 -10.85 13.35
C HIS A 71 -7.70 -10.90 12.07
N GLN A 72 -8.67 -10.00 11.91
CA GLN A 72 -9.52 -9.95 10.71
C GLN A 72 -8.75 -9.58 9.45
N ASN A 73 -7.62 -8.88 9.59
CA ASN A 73 -6.81 -8.40 8.47
C ASN A 73 -5.54 -9.22 8.24
N GLN A 74 -5.24 -10.22 9.07
CA GLN A 74 -3.95 -10.93 9.08
C GLN A 74 -3.51 -11.43 7.68
N PHE A 75 -4.37 -12.19 6.99
CA PHE A 75 -4.05 -12.77 5.68
C PHE A 75 -3.71 -11.72 4.61
N GLN A 76 -4.38 -10.56 4.64
CA GLN A 76 -4.17 -9.51 3.63
C GLN A 76 -2.79 -8.85 3.72
N TYR A 77 -2.18 -8.90 4.91
CA TYR A 77 -0.87 -8.32 5.19
C TYR A 77 0.24 -9.36 5.18
N GLU A 78 -0.05 -10.61 5.58
CA GLU A 78 0.91 -11.72 5.57
C GLU A 78 1.39 -12.06 4.15
N ASP A 79 0.51 -12.01 3.14
CA ASP A 79 0.88 -12.25 1.72
C ASP A 79 1.80 -11.19 1.10
N ARG A 80 1.99 -10.04 1.79
CA ARG A 80 2.79 -8.91 1.31
C ARG A 80 4.23 -8.91 1.80
N ILE A 81 4.51 -9.72 2.83
CA ILE A 81 5.84 -9.94 3.42
C ILE A 81 6.58 -11.01 2.59
#